data_AF-T0RH38-F1
#
_entry.id   AF-T0RH38-F1
#
_cell.length_a   1.000
_cell.length_b   1.000
_cell.length_c   1.000
_cell.angle_alpha   90.00
_cell.angle_beta   90.00
_cell.angle_gamma   90.00
#
_symmetry.space_group_name_H-M   'P 1'
#
loop_
_entity.id
_entity.type
_entity.pdbx_description
1 polymer ?
#
loop_
_entity_poly.entity_id
_entity_poly.type
_entity_poly.pdbx_seq_one_letter_code
_entity_poly.pdbx_strand_id
1 'polypeptide(L)'
;MIFLLFSFFTFGDEFEYYKRNIEEVQLNQKYRRGEYLVYDCEYKHFACINRDSLVNCKLPSCLNIRKYSNQPECFQAQEAGMQKSRTDRYCKPIDN
;
A
#
# COMPACT_ATOMS: atom_id res chain seq x y z
N MET A 1 43.86 -20.68 -27.07
CA MET A 1 42.77 -20.07 -27.87
C MET A 1 41.49 -20.81 -27.49
N ILE A 2 40.59 -20.26 -26.68
CA ILE A 2 39.34 -19.54 -27.04
C ILE A 2 38.27 -20.20 -26.13
N PHE A 3 37.33 -19.58 -25.43
CA PHE A 3 36.91 -18.20 -25.19
C PHE A 3 36.20 -18.20 -23.82
N LEU A 4 36.37 -17.11 -23.06
CA LEU A 4 35.56 -16.77 -21.91
C LEU A 4 34.10 -16.58 -22.36
N LEU A 5 33.16 -17.32 -21.78
CA LEU A 5 31.73 -16.97 -21.80
C LEU A 5 31.31 -16.64 -20.36
N PHE A 6 31.77 -15.49 -19.90
CA PHE A 6 31.18 -14.81 -18.74
C PHE A 6 29.96 -14.00 -19.22
N SER A 7 28.84 -14.24 -18.54
CA SER A 7 27.90 -13.22 -18.08
C SER A 7 27.16 -12.38 -19.12
N PHE A 8 25.98 -12.85 -19.53
CA PHE A 8 24.84 -11.99 -19.88
C PHE A 8 23.54 -12.73 -19.55
N PHE A 9 23.21 -12.85 -18.27
CA PHE A 9 21.88 -13.31 -17.85
C PHE A 9 21.30 -12.32 -16.83
N THR A 10 20.39 -11.49 -17.33
CA THR A 10 19.16 -11.00 -16.67
C THR A 10 19.27 -10.26 -15.33
N PHE A 11 19.84 -9.05 -15.33
CA PHE A 11 19.66 -8.12 -14.20
C PHE A 11 18.29 -7.40 -14.21
N GLY A 12 17.53 -7.49 -15.31
CA GLY A 12 16.26 -6.76 -15.49
C GLY A 12 15.03 -7.43 -14.84
N ASP A 13 14.92 -8.76 -14.94
CA ASP A 13 13.77 -9.50 -14.40
C ASP A 13 13.75 -9.56 -12.86
N GLU A 14 14.92 -9.57 -12.23
CA GLU A 14 15.03 -9.63 -10.76
C GLU A 14 14.49 -8.37 -10.09
N PHE A 15 14.64 -7.20 -10.71
CA PHE A 15 14.16 -5.92 -10.17
C PHE A 15 12.63 -5.79 -10.26
N GLU A 16 12.03 -6.19 -11.39
CA GLU A 16 10.57 -6.27 -11.56
C GLU A 16 9.96 -7.28 -10.59
N TYR A 17 10.60 -8.45 -10.42
CA TYR A 17 10.18 -9.48 -9.47
C TYR A 17 10.26 -8.98 -8.02
N TYR A 18 11.34 -8.32 -7.63
CA TYR A 18 11.52 -7.79 -6.28
C TYR A 18 10.49 -6.70 -5.97
N LYS A 19 10.30 -5.74 -6.89
CA LYS A 19 9.30 -4.68 -6.75
C LYS A 19 7.89 -5.26 -6.58
N ARG A 20 7.51 -6.22 -7.42
CA ARG A 20 6.16 -6.80 -7.42
C ARG A 20 5.89 -7.73 -6.23
N ASN A 21 6.90 -8.42 -5.70
CA ASN A 21 6.70 -9.42 -4.64
C ASN A 21 7.09 -8.94 -3.23
N ILE A 22 8.07 -8.03 -3.11
CA ILE A 22 8.61 -7.57 -1.82
C ILE A 22 8.11 -6.16 -1.48
N GLU A 23 7.99 -5.26 -2.47
CA GLU A 23 7.48 -3.90 -2.21
C GLU A 23 5.95 -3.83 -2.26
N GLU A 24 5.31 -4.56 -3.19
CA GLU A 24 3.85 -4.63 -3.35
C GLU A 24 3.20 -5.82 -2.62
N VAL A 25 3.69 -6.18 -1.43
CA VAL A 25 3.06 -7.24 -0.62
C VAL A 25 1.57 -6.93 -0.44
N GLN A 26 0.73 -7.88 -0.83
CA GLN A 26 -0.71 -7.78 -0.63
C GLN A 26 -0.98 -7.69 0.88
N LEU A 27 -1.57 -6.58 1.33
CA LEU A 27 -2.02 -6.44 2.70
C LEU A 27 -3.24 -7.32 2.96
N ASN A 28 -4.11 -7.42 1.95
CA ASN A 28 -5.25 -8.33 1.91
C ASN A 28 -5.68 -8.53 0.45
N GLN A 29 -6.67 -9.37 0.16
CA GLN A 29 -7.20 -9.56 -1.21
C GLN A 29 -7.66 -8.24 -1.88
N LYS A 30 -7.91 -7.20 -1.08
CA LYS A 30 -8.43 -5.90 -1.50
C LYS A 30 -7.34 -4.84 -1.77
N TYR A 31 -6.20 -4.90 -1.10
CA TYR A 31 -5.18 -3.84 -1.16
C TYR A 31 -3.76 -4.37 -1.27
N ARG A 32 -2.96 -3.67 -2.08
CA ARG A 32 -1.51 -3.78 -2.11
C ARG A 32 -0.88 -2.68 -1.30
N ARG A 33 0.23 -2.99 -0.65
CA ARG A 33 0.99 -2.06 0.18
C ARG A 33 1.54 -0.87 -0.63
N GLY A 34 1.51 0.33 -0.07
CA GLY A 34 2.08 1.53 -0.70
C GLY A 34 2.11 2.76 0.20
N GLU A 35 2.27 3.95 -0.38
CA GLU A 35 2.50 5.21 0.34
C GLU A 35 1.24 6.03 0.68
N TYR A 36 0.05 5.53 0.35
CA TYR A 36 -1.22 6.23 0.60
C TYR A 36 -1.88 5.69 1.85
N LEU A 37 -2.01 6.52 2.88
CA LEU A 37 -2.74 6.19 4.08
C LEU A 37 -4.24 6.37 3.85
N VAL A 38 -4.96 5.28 3.95
CA VAL A 38 -6.42 5.26 3.90
C VAL A 38 -6.99 4.70 5.19
N TYR A 39 -8.26 5.00 5.45
CA TYR A 39 -9.05 4.32 6.45
C TYR A 39 -10.04 3.38 5.75
N ASP A 40 -9.93 2.08 6.01
CA ASP A 40 -10.91 1.10 5.55
C ASP A 40 -12.11 1.09 6.50
N CYS A 41 -13.29 1.40 5.97
CA CYS A 41 -14.53 1.42 6.73
C CYS A 41 -15.15 0.04 6.98
N GLU A 42 -14.88 -0.92 6.11
CA GLU A 42 -15.35 -2.30 6.22
C GLU A 42 -14.68 -3.00 7.40
N TYR A 43 -13.34 -2.91 7.44
CA TYR A 43 -12.53 -3.54 8.47
C TYR A 43 -12.12 -2.60 9.61
N LYS A 44 -12.54 -1.32 9.55
CA LYS A 44 -12.30 -0.29 10.57
C LYS A 44 -10.83 -0.14 11.00
N HIS A 45 -9.92 -0.06 10.04
CA HIS A 45 -8.49 0.10 10.32
C HIS A 45 -7.83 1.04 9.31
N PHE A 46 -6.66 1.55 9.68
CA PHE A 46 -5.81 2.32 8.77
C PHE A 46 -4.95 1.36 7.94
N ALA A 47 -4.84 1.62 6.64
CA ALA A 47 -4.01 0.84 5.73
C ALA A 47 -3.18 1.75 4.83
N CYS A 48 -1.90 1.41 4.66
CA CYS A 48 -1.00 2.03 3.71
C CYS A 48 -1.04 1.30 2.36
N ILE A 49 -1.75 1.87 1.40
CA ILE A 49 -2.05 1.22 0.10
C ILE A 49 -1.32 1.89 -1.07
N ASN A 50 -1.15 1.17 -2.17
CA ASN A 50 -0.57 1.70 -3.40
C ASN A 50 -1.58 2.54 -4.19
N ARG A 51 -1.09 3.20 -5.25
CA ARG A 51 -1.92 4.06 -6.11
C ARG A 51 -3.08 3.30 -6.76
N ASP A 52 -2.87 2.08 -7.21
CA ASP A 52 -3.94 1.30 -7.88
C ASP A 52 -5.06 0.91 -6.91
N SER A 53 -4.68 0.50 -5.70
CA SER A 53 -5.62 0.23 -4.61
C SER A 53 -6.40 1.48 -4.22
N LEU A 54 -5.76 2.65 -4.27
CA LEU A 54 -6.40 3.93 -3.98
C LEU A 54 -7.47 4.30 -5.02
N VAL A 55 -7.25 4.02 -6.31
CA VAL A 55 -8.24 4.27 -7.36
C VAL A 55 -9.51 3.43 -7.14
N ASN A 56 -9.33 2.21 -6.64
CA ASN A 56 -10.42 1.30 -6.28
C ASN A 56 -11.04 1.65 -4.91
N CYS A 57 -10.37 2.48 -4.12
CA CYS A 57 -10.81 2.93 -2.82
C CYS A 57 -11.76 4.14 -2.97
N LYS A 58 -13.08 3.86 -3.02
CA LYS A 58 -14.13 4.88 -3.10
C LYS A 58 -14.98 4.92 -1.82
N LEU A 59 -15.49 6.10 -1.49
CA LEU A 59 -16.50 6.26 -0.45
C LEU A 59 -17.77 5.48 -0.82
N PRO A 60 -18.45 4.84 0.15
CA PRO A 60 -18.20 4.89 1.60
C PRO A 60 -17.25 3.80 2.13
N SER A 61 -16.70 2.94 1.28
CA SER A 61 -15.90 1.78 1.71
C SER A 61 -14.56 2.15 2.30
N CYS A 62 -13.98 3.27 1.90
CA CYS A 62 -12.72 3.76 2.45
C CYS A 62 -12.54 5.26 2.21
N LEU A 63 -11.75 5.89 3.08
CA LEU A 63 -11.45 7.31 3.05
C LEU A 63 -9.96 7.52 2.87
N ASN A 64 -9.58 8.31 1.85
CA ASN A 64 -8.20 8.74 1.68
C ASN A 64 -7.85 9.83 2.69
N ILE A 65 -6.82 9.59 3.50
CA ILE A 65 -6.38 10.52 4.53
C ILE A 65 -5.21 11.35 4.02
N ARG A 66 -4.12 10.70 3.60
CA ARG A 66 -2.88 11.38 3.25
C ARG A 66 -1.95 10.51 2.42
N LYS A 67 -1.21 11.14 1.50
CA LYS A 67 -0.05 10.53 0.82
C LYS A 67 1.24 10.87 1.56
N TYR A 68 2.10 9.87 1.72
CA TYR A 68 3.45 10.02 2.29
C TYR A 68 4.53 9.95 1.22
N SER A 69 5.74 10.38 1.58
CA SER A 69 6.88 10.38 0.66
C SER A 69 7.39 8.96 0.40
N ASN A 70 7.38 8.13 1.45
CA ASN A 70 7.90 6.77 1.44
C ASN A 70 7.00 5.83 2.26
N GLN A 71 7.09 4.55 1.99
CA GLN A 71 6.33 3.50 2.68
C GLN A 71 6.57 3.45 4.21
N PRO A 72 7.81 3.56 4.73
CA PRO A 72 8.05 3.54 6.18
C PRO A 72 7.35 4.68 6.93
N GLU A 73 7.30 5.86 6.31
CA GLU A 73 6.63 7.03 6.88
C GLU A 73 5.11 6.81 6.97
N CYS A 74 4.52 6.19 5.94
CA CYS A 74 3.12 5.79 5.97
C CYS A 74 2.86 4.81 7.12
N PHE A 75 3.72 3.81 7.34
CA PHE A 75 3.53 2.83 8.41
C PHE A 75 3.60 3.45 9.80
N GLN A 76 4.54 4.38 10.04
CA GLN A 76 4.59 5.11 11.30
C GLN A 76 3.30 5.91 11.54
N ALA A 77 2.76 6.53 10.48
CA ALA A 77 1.49 7.24 10.58
C ALA A 77 0.29 6.31 10.78
N GLN A 78 0.30 5.13 10.16
CA GLN A 78 -0.71 4.09 10.34
C GLN A 78 -0.75 3.64 11.81
N GLU A 79 0.41 3.30 12.37
CA GLU A 79 0.54 2.88 13.77
C GLU A 79 0.10 3.99 14.73
N ALA A 80 0.56 5.23 14.51
CA ALA A 80 0.16 6.37 15.30
C ALA A 80 -1.34 6.66 15.21
N GLY A 81 -1.95 6.45 14.02
CA GLY A 81 -3.38 6.57 13.81
C GLY A 81 -4.18 5.53 14.60
N MET A 82 -3.72 4.27 14.57
CA MET A 82 -4.31 3.17 15.34
C MET A 82 -4.25 3.42 16.86
N GLN A 83 -3.17 4.04 17.35
CA GLN A 83 -3.04 4.38 18.78
C GLN A 83 -3.87 5.60 19.18
N LYS A 84 -4.09 6.56 18.27
CA LYS A 84 -4.73 7.85 18.59
C LYS A 84 -6.25 7.88 18.43
N SER A 85 -6.82 7.13 17.50
CA SER A 85 -8.15 7.49 17.00
C SER A 85 -9.31 6.70 17.60
N ARG A 86 -10.33 7.45 18.04
CA ARG A 86 -11.74 7.06 18.02
C ARG A 86 -12.17 6.88 16.55
N THR A 87 -12.18 5.63 16.10
CA THR A 87 -12.37 5.17 14.72
C THR A 87 -13.75 5.46 14.13
N ASP A 88 -14.71 5.82 14.98
CA ASP A 88 -16.10 6.20 14.71
C ASP A 88 -16.29 7.45 13.85
N ARG A 89 -15.26 8.30 13.69
CA ARG A 89 -15.39 9.56 12.91
C ARG A 89 -15.14 9.43 11.42
N TYR A 90 -14.46 8.38 10.97
CA TYR A 90 -14.00 8.28 9.58
C TYR A 90 -15.05 7.71 8.62
N CYS A 91 -15.96 6.89 9.15
CA CYS A 91 -16.99 6.23 8.36
C CYS A 91 -18.35 6.76 8.76
N LYS A 92 -18.73 7.89 8.18
CA LYS A 92 -20.13 8.31 8.25
C LYS A 92 -20.89 7.54 7.18
N PRO A 93 -22.06 6.95 7.50
CA PRO A 93 -22.94 6.44 6.47
C PRO A 93 -23.29 7.58 5.51
N ILE A 94 -23.45 7.27 4.22
CA ILE A 94 -24.03 8.21 3.28
C ILE A 94 -25.48 8.36 3.72
N ASP A 95 -25.79 9.44 4.43
CA ASP A 95 -27.17 9.83 4.69
C ASP A 95 -27.79 10.17 3.32
N ASN A 96 -28.70 9.31 2.85
CA ASN A 96 -29.56 9.55 1.70
C ASN A 96 -30.58 10.64 2.04
#